data_AF-A0A0Q5J155-F1
#
_entry.id   AF-A0A0Q5J155-F1
#
_cell.length_a   1.000
_cell.length_b   1.000
_cell.length_c   1.000
_cell.angle_alpha   90.00
_cell.angle_beta   90.00
_cell.angle_gamma   90.00
#
_symmetry.space_group_name_H-M   'P 1'
#
loop_
_entity.id
_entity.type
_entity.pdbx_description
1 polymer ?
#
loop_
_entity_poly.entity_id
_entity_poly.type
_entity_poly.pdbx_seq_one_letter_code
_entity_poly.pdbx_strand_id
1 'polypeptide(L)'
;MPAAAIAPFTPYLSMAAIAFIYYRRIRRSFGRQQWKPVGTAVRAAVLVIAAAALAFAVYGLPQVRLGVALGTAAGIGLGALSLRYTHAEWVDGHGWYTPNPWIGGALMLVLLGRLAWRWGAGAFSEGAAAAGSQASPLTLGIAAALVLYSLVHVGGVWWRLRQLRLQAAASAVM
;
A
#
# COMPACT_ATOMS: atom_id res chain seq x y z
N MET A 1 5.00 -23.91 -33.35
CA MET A 1 5.23 -22.65 -32.60
C MET A 1 4.12 -22.46 -31.56
N PRO A 2 4.21 -23.09 -30.37
CA PRO A 2 3.12 -23.11 -29.38
C PRO A 2 2.86 -21.77 -28.66
N ALA A 3 3.74 -20.77 -28.82
CA ALA A 3 3.60 -19.47 -28.16
C ALA A 3 2.37 -18.66 -28.61
N ALA A 4 1.88 -18.86 -29.85
CA ALA A 4 0.75 -18.11 -30.39
C ALA A 4 -0.61 -18.49 -29.77
N ALA A 5 -0.74 -19.71 -29.24
CA ALA A 5 -2.01 -20.19 -28.66
C ALA A 5 -2.31 -19.61 -27.27
N ILE A 6 -1.28 -19.07 -26.58
CA ILE A 6 -1.39 -18.50 -25.22
C ILE A 6 -1.66 -16.99 -25.26
N ALA A 7 -1.45 -16.36 -26.42
CA ALA A 7 -1.62 -14.92 -26.64
C ALA A 7 -3.04 -14.36 -26.31
N PRO A 8 -4.15 -15.10 -26.50
CA PRO A 8 -5.48 -14.64 -26.08
C PRO A 8 -5.72 -14.77 -24.57
N PHE A 9 -5.05 -15.75 -23.94
CA PHE A 9 -5.26 -16.08 -22.51
C PHE A 9 -4.31 -15.36 -21.57
N THR A 10 -3.28 -14.71 -22.11
CA THR A 10 -2.27 -13.97 -21.35
C THR A 10 -2.87 -12.93 -20.37
N PRO A 11 -3.89 -12.13 -20.72
CA PRO A 11 -4.53 -11.22 -19.75
C PRO A 11 -5.25 -11.98 -18.61
N TYR A 12 -5.91 -13.09 -18.90
CA TYR A 12 -6.62 -13.89 -17.89
C TYR A 12 -5.66 -14.64 -16.96
N LEU A 13 -4.58 -15.21 -17.50
CA LEU A 13 -3.52 -15.87 -16.73
C LEU A 13 -2.78 -14.88 -15.82
N SER A 14 -2.53 -13.66 -16.31
CA SER A 14 -1.92 -12.60 -15.51
C SER A 14 -2.84 -12.18 -14.37
N MET A 15 -4.14 -12.04 -14.63
CA MET A 15 -5.13 -11.68 -13.61
C MET A 15 -5.26 -12.78 -12.54
N ALA A 16 -5.25 -14.05 -12.95
CA ALA A 16 -5.23 -15.20 -12.04
C ALA A 16 -3.95 -15.27 -11.21
N ALA A 17 -2.77 -15.02 -11.81
CA ALA A 17 -1.50 -14.99 -11.10
C ALA A 17 -1.45 -13.87 -10.05
N ILE A 18 -1.93 -12.67 -10.41
CA ILE A 18 -2.03 -11.54 -9.49
C ILE A 18 -2.98 -11.87 -8.33
N ALA A 19 -4.17 -12.41 -8.62
CA ALA A 19 -5.14 -12.83 -7.61
C ALA A 19 -4.55 -13.89 -6.66
N PHE A 20 -3.80 -14.85 -7.19
CA PHE A 20 -3.16 -15.91 -6.41
C PHE A 20 -2.03 -15.40 -5.51
N ILE A 21 -1.12 -14.58 -6.03
CA ILE A 21 -0.05 -13.95 -5.23
C ILE A 21 -0.67 -13.11 -4.10
N TYR A 22 -1.73 -12.38 -4.42
CA TYR A 22 -2.42 -11.51 -3.48
C TYR A 22 -3.18 -12.30 -2.39
N TYR A 23 -3.90 -13.36 -2.77
CA TYR A 23 -4.51 -14.31 -1.83
C TYR A 23 -3.47 -14.89 -0.87
N ARG A 24 -2.31 -15.31 -1.40
CA ARG A 24 -1.20 -15.84 -0.59
C ARG A 24 -0.60 -14.78 0.34
N ARG A 25 -0.56 -13.50 -0.09
CA ARG A 25 -0.07 -12.38 0.71
C ARG A 25 -1.01 -12.06 1.87
N ILE A 26 -2.32 -11.98 1.63
CA ILE A 26 -3.31 -11.74 2.70
C ILE A 26 -3.28 -12.91 3.69
N ARG A 27 -3.32 -14.15 3.20
CA ARG A 27 -3.26 -15.37 4.04
C ARG A 27 -2.04 -15.42 4.96
N ARG A 28 -0.88 -14.92 4.50
CA ARG A 28 0.36 -14.84 5.29
C ARG A 28 0.44 -13.64 6.23
N SER A 29 -0.45 -12.66 6.06
CA SER A 29 -0.48 -11.44 6.87
C SER A 29 -1.39 -11.55 8.09
N PHE A 30 -2.16 -12.64 8.21
CA PHE A 30 -2.91 -12.97 9.41
C PHE A 30 -2.01 -13.62 10.46
N GLY A 31 -2.13 -13.17 11.71
CA GLY A 31 -1.40 -13.69 12.86
C GLY A 31 -0.75 -12.59 13.69
N ARG A 32 -0.36 -12.93 14.93
CA ARG A 32 0.44 -12.06 15.81
C ARG A 32 1.83 -11.88 15.19
N GLN A 33 2.18 -10.64 14.86
CA GLN A 33 3.51 -10.31 14.34
C GLN A 33 4.33 -9.58 15.41
N GLN A 34 5.56 -10.04 15.61
CA GLN A 34 6.54 -9.34 16.44
C GLN A 34 7.02 -8.10 15.69
N TRP A 35 7.06 -6.97 16.38
CA TRP A 35 7.50 -5.71 15.80
C TRP A 35 8.98 -5.76 15.38
N LYS A 36 9.24 -5.62 14.07
CA LYS A 36 10.59 -5.53 13.48
C LYS A 36 10.90 -4.07 13.10
N PRO A 37 11.58 -3.29 13.96
CA PRO A 37 11.72 -1.84 13.77
C PRO A 37 12.47 -1.47 12.49
N VAL A 38 13.52 -2.22 12.13
CA VAL A 38 14.33 -1.94 10.93
C VAL A 38 13.52 -2.15 9.64
N GLY A 39 12.79 -3.26 9.54
CA GLY A 39 11.96 -3.55 8.37
C GLY A 39 10.84 -2.52 8.18
N THR A 40 10.25 -2.06 9.28
CA THR A 40 9.23 -1.01 9.24
C THR A 40 9.83 0.35 8.83
N ALA A 41 11.02 0.69 9.30
CA ALA A 41 11.70 1.93 8.94
C ALA A 41 12.07 1.99 7.45
N VAL A 42 12.63 0.90 6.90
CA VAL A 42 12.94 0.81 5.46
C VAL A 42 11.66 0.96 4.63
N ARG A 43 10.58 0.28 5.03
CA ARG A 43 9.29 0.38 4.35
C ARG A 43 8.73 1.80 4.41
N ALA A 44 8.84 2.48 5.55
CA ALA A 44 8.43 3.87 5.70
C ALA A 44 9.25 4.80 4.80
N ALA A 45 10.57 4.62 4.72
CA ALA A 45 11.43 5.41 3.85
C ALA A 45 11.03 5.29 2.37
N VAL A 46 10.78 4.07 1.89
CA VAL A 46 10.30 3.84 0.52
C VAL A 46 8.95 4.51 0.27
N LEU A 47 8.04 4.48 1.24
CA LEU A 47 6.74 5.14 1.12
C LEU A 47 6.85 6.66 1.11
N VAL A 48 7.77 7.24 1.87
CA VAL A 48 8.04 8.69 1.86
C VAL A 48 8.59 9.12 0.49
N ILE A 49 9.52 8.34 -0.08
CA ILE A 49 10.03 8.60 -1.43
C ILE A 49 8.90 8.52 -2.46
N ALA A 50 8.03 7.51 -2.36
CA ALA A 50 6.86 7.39 -3.25
C ALA A 50 5.89 8.57 -3.09
N ALA A 51 5.66 9.06 -1.88
CA ALA A 51 4.84 10.24 -1.63
C ALA A 51 5.47 11.51 -2.23
N ALA A 52 6.79 11.68 -2.12
CA ALA A 52 7.51 12.79 -2.75
C ALA A 52 7.43 12.74 -4.28
N ALA A 53 7.57 11.54 -4.88
CA ALA A 53 7.41 11.36 -6.32
C ALA A 53 5.99 11.71 -6.80
N LEU A 54 4.96 11.34 -6.03
CA LEU A 54 3.57 11.72 -6.31
C LEU A 54 3.36 13.24 -6.19
N ALA A 55 3.95 13.89 -5.19
CA ALA A 55 3.92 15.34 -5.06
C ALA A 55 4.58 16.02 -6.26
N PHE A 56 5.73 15.53 -6.71
CA PHE A 56 6.40 16.01 -7.93
C PHE A 56 5.51 15.85 -9.18
N ALA A 57 4.80 14.73 -9.31
CA ALA A 57 3.87 14.49 -10.41
C ALA A 57 2.70 15.49 -10.45
N VAL A 58 2.21 15.95 -9.29
CA VAL A 58 1.15 16.98 -9.18
C VAL A 58 1.63 18.33 -9.74
N TYR A 59 2.91 18.67 -9.56
CA TYR A 59 3.49 19.88 -10.14
C TYR A 59 3.62 19.78 -11.66
N GLY A 60 4.15 18.65 -12.16
CA GLY A 60 4.42 18.45 -13.59
C GLY A 60 3.19 18.15 -14.45
N LEU A 61 2.10 17.63 -13.89
CA LEU A 61 0.93 17.16 -14.64
C LEU A 61 -0.37 17.76 -14.06
N PRO A 62 -0.92 18.86 -14.61
CA PRO A 62 -2.11 19.50 -14.05
C PRO A 62 -3.34 18.57 -14.05
N GLN A 63 -3.46 17.66 -15.01
CA GLN A 63 -4.57 16.72 -15.12
C GLN A 63 -4.65 15.72 -13.95
N VAL A 64 -3.55 15.44 -13.25
CA VAL A 64 -3.53 14.42 -12.18
C VAL A 64 -3.84 14.99 -10.79
N ARG A 65 -3.85 16.33 -10.66
CA ARG A 65 -3.96 17.03 -9.37
C ARG A 65 -5.20 16.63 -8.58
N LEU A 66 -6.37 16.64 -9.21
CA LEU A 66 -7.64 16.26 -8.57
C LEU A 66 -7.66 14.80 -8.14
N GLY A 67 -7.17 13.89 -9.00
CA GLY A 67 -7.09 12.48 -8.70
C GLY A 67 -6.18 12.20 -7.50
N VAL A 68 -5.01 12.83 -7.47
CA VAL A 68 -4.06 12.72 -6.35
C VAL A 68 -4.63 13.35 -5.08
N ALA A 69 -5.28 14.51 -5.15
CA ALA A 69 -5.87 15.16 -3.98
C ALA A 69 -6.97 14.30 -3.34
N LEU A 70 -7.90 13.77 -4.14
CA LEU A 70 -8.95 12.86 -3.67
C LEU A 70 -8.35 11.56 -3.14
N GLY A 71 -7.34 11.03 -3.83
CA GLY A 71 -6.58 9.86 -3.40
C GLY A 71 -5.94 10.07 -2.02
N THR A 72 -5.21 11.16 -1.83
CA THR A 72 -4.58 11.54 -0.56
C THR A 72 -5.61 11.65 0.55
N ALA A 73 -6.73 12.34 0.33
CA ALA A 73 -7.80 12.47 1.33
C ALA A 73 -8.38 11.11 1.73
N ALA A 74 -8.72 10.27 0.74
CA ALA A 74 -9.21 8.92 0.98
C ALA A 74 -8.17 8.04 1.71
N GLY A 75 -6.91 8.12 1.32
CA GLY A 75 -5.80 7.38 1.92
C GLY A 75 -5.61 7.72 3.40
N ILE A 76 -5.61 9.00 3.74
CA ILE A 76 -5.50 9.46 5.13
C ILE A 76 -6.70 8.97 5.95
N GLY A 77 -7.93 9.13 5.43
CA GLY A 77 -9.15 8.69 6.10
C GLY A 77 -9.16 7.17 6.38
N LEU A 78 -8.80 6.37 5.36
CA LEU A 78 -8.70 4.91 5.49
C LEU A 78 -7.58 4.50 6.44
N GLY A 79 -6.47 5.23 6.47
CA GLY A 79 -5.35 4.98 7.38
C GLY A 79 -5.76 5.19 8.83
N ALA A 80 -6.45 6.31 9.11
CA ALA A 80 -7.00 6.62 10.42
C ALA A 80 -8.04 5.59 10.87
N LEU A 81 -8.94 5.17 9.96
CA LEU A 81 -9.94 4.14 10.24
C LEU A 81 -9.27 2.80 10.55
N SER A 82 -8.25 2.42 9.78
CA SER A 82 -7.51 1.19 10.00
C SER A 82 -6.81 1.16 11.36
N LEU A 83 -6.30 2.30 11.84
CA LEU A 83 -5.74 2.41 13.20
C LEU A 83 -6.79 2.21 14.30
N ARG A 84 -8.07 2.53 14.06
CA ARG A 84 -9.14 2.28 15.05
C ARG A 84 -9.38 0.78 15.27
N TYR A 85 -9.30 -0.02 14.21
CA TYR A 85 -9.52 -1.48 14.26
C TYR A 85 -8.26 -2.28 14.61
N THR A 86 -7.23 -1.58 15.02
CA THR A 86 -5.90 -2.12 15.20
C THR A 86 -5.60 -2.26 16.69
N HIS A 87 -5.38 -3.49 17.13
CA HIS A 87 -5.01 -3.81 18.50
C HIS A 87 -3.49 -4.05 18.57
N ALA A 88 -2.82 -3.25 19.40
CA ALA A 88 -1.40 -3.39 19.71
C ALA A 88 -1.27 -3.74 21.19
N GLU A 89 -0.50 -4.78 21.49
CA GLU A 89 -0.26 -5.25 22.85
C GLU A 89 1.26 -5.25 23.13
N TRP A 90 1.65 -4.86 24.34
CA TRP A 90 3.04 -4.93 24.79
C TRP A 90 3.12 -5.98 25.89
N VAL A 91 3.70 -7.15 25.58
CA VAL A 91 3.74 -8.32 26.46
C VAL A 91 5.16 -8.86 26.47
N ASP A 92 5.69 -9.17 27.67
CA ASP A 92 7.02 -9.77 27.88
C ASP A 92 8.18 -8.99 27.25
N GLY A 93 8.15 -7.66 27.32
CA GLY A 93 9.20 -6.79 26.77
C GLY A 93 9.22 -6.70 25.23
N HIS A 94 8.27 -7.33 24.55
CA HIS A 94 8.13 -7.30 23.10
C HIS A 94 6.80 -6.67 22.66
N GLY A 95 6.86 -5.81 21.64
CA GLY A 95 5.67 -5.27 21.00
C GLY A 95 5.04 -6.28 20.05
N TRP A 96 3.84 -6.74 20.37
CA TRP A 96 3.02 -7.61 19.53
C TRP A 96 1.92 -6.81 18.86
N TYR A 97 1.71 -7.10 17.58
CA TYR A 97 0.72 -6.39 16.78
C TYR A 97 -0.12 -7.37 15.98
N THR A 98 -1.44 -7.16 15.97
CA THR A 98 -2.38 -7.93 15.16
C THR A 98 -2.90 -7.03 14.05
N PRO A 99 -2.36 -7.12 12.83
CA PRO A 99 -2.82 -6.29 11.73
C PRO A 99 -4.25 -6.67 11.33
N ASN A 100 -5.06 -5.68 10.99
CA ASN A 100 -6.22 -5.88 10.12
C ASN A 100 -5.80 -5.60 8.65
N PRO A 101 -5.47 -6.63 7.84
CA PRO A 101 -4.91 -6.44 6.51
C PRO A 101 -5.95 -6.07 5.43
N TRP A 102 -7.23 -6.07 5.77
CA TRP A 102 -8.32 -6.00 4.78
C TRP A 102 -8.35 -4.67 4.03
N ILE A 103 -8.11 -3.54 4.70
CA ILE A 103 -8.20 -2.20 4.09
C ILE A 103 -7.06 -1.97 3.10
N GLY A 104 -5.81 -2.16 3.54
CA GLY A 104 -4.63 -2.03 2.67
C GLY A 104 -4.63 -3.07 1.55
N GLY A 105 -5.18 -4.24 1.85
CA GLY A 105 -5.44 -5.25 0.85
C GLY A 105 -6.40 -4.76 -0.24
N ALA A 106 -7.62 -4.36 0.12
CA ALA A 106 -8.64 -3.93 -0.84
C ALA A 106 -8.12 -2.81 -1.75
N LEU A 107 -7.39 -1.83 -1.19
CA LEU A 107 -6.73 -0.78 -1.98
C LEU A 107 -5.72 -1.34 -2.98
N MET A 108 -4.88 -2.30 -2.57
CA MET A 108 -3.95 -2.97 -3.48
C MET A 108 -4.68 -3.72 -4.59
N LEU A 109 -5.78 -4.41 -4.26
CA LEU A 109 -6.59 -5.13 -5.23
C LEU A 109 -7.15 -4.19 -6.30
N VAL A 110 -7.67 -3.02 -5.88
CA VAL A 110 -8.18 -2.00 -6.80
C VAL A 110 -7.07 -1.47 -7.71
N LEU A 111 -5.88 -1.19 -7.17
CA LEU A 111 -4.74 -0.73 -7.97
C LEU A 111 -4.29 -1.78 -8.99
N LEU A 112 -4.18 -3.04 -8.54
CA LEU A 112 -3.76 -4.15 -9.39
C LEU A 112 -4.78 -4.47 -10.49
N GLY A 113 -6.08 -4.47 -10.17
CA GLY A 113 -7.15 -4.62 -11.15
C GLY A 113 -7.10 -3.48 -12.19
N ARG A 114 -6.88 -2.24 -11.73
CA ARG A 114 -6.70 -1.09 -12.63
C ARG A 114 -5.48 -1.25 -13.54
N LEU A 115 -4.37 -1.76 -13.02
CA LEU A 115 -3.14 -1.97 -13.80
C LEU A 115 -3.32 -3.10 -14.82
N ALA A 116 -3.99 -4.19 -14.45
CA ALA A 116 -4.31 -5.30 -15.34
C ALA A 116 -5.21 -4.84 -16.50
N TRP A 117 -6.23 -4.01 -16.23
CA TRP A 117 -7.05 -3.39 -17.27
C TRP A 117 -6.21 -2.53 -18.22
N ARG A 118 -5.34 -1.66 -17.69
CA ARG A 118 -4.45 -0.82 -18.49
C ARG A 118 -3.48 -1.62 -19.35
N TRP A 119 -3.01 -2.75 -18.82
CA TRP A 119 -2.16 -3.67 -19.57
C TRP A 119 -2.91 -4.32 -20.74
N GLY A 120 -4.12 -4.80 -20.51
CA GLY A 120 -4.98 -5.32 -21.59
C GLY A 120 -5.31 -4.29 -22.67
N ALA A 121 -5.38 -3.01 -22.29
CA ALA A 121 -5.59 -1.88 -23.22
C ALA A 121 -4.31 -1.42 -23.95
N GLY A 122 -3.18 -2.11 -23.79
CA GLY A 122 -1.92 -1.77 -24.49
C GLY A 122 -1.12 -0.62 -23.88
N ALA A 123 -1.47 -0.12 -22.68
CA ALA A 123 -0.82 1.06 -22.10
C ALA A 123 0.68 0.90 -21.78
N PHE A 124 1.25 -0.31 -21.92
CA PHE A 124 2.66 -0.62 -21.67
C PHE A 124 3.43 -1.05 -22.93
N SER A 125 2.80 -1.06 -24.11
CA SER A 125 3.48 -1.43 -25.37
C SER A 125 4.36 -0.31 -25.95
N GLU A 126 4.12 0.94 -25.55
CA GLU A 126 4.82 2.12 -26.11
C GLU A 126 6.08 2.55 -25.33
N GLY A 127 6.51 1.76 -24.34
CA GLY A 127 7.72 2.03 -23.55
C GLY A 127 7.53 3.05 -22.41
N ALA A 128 8.53 3.16 -21.53
CA ALA A 128 8.42 3.90 -20.27
C ALA A 128 8.21 5.42 -20.42
N ALA A 129 8.73 6.02 -21.51
CA ALA A 129 8.56 7.45 -21.79
C ALA A 129 7.11 7.79 -22.18
N ALA A 130 6.47 6.96 -23.02
CA ALA A 130 5.07 7.12 -23.40
C ALA A 130 4.11 6.80 -22.22
N ALA A 131 4.50 5.87 -21.35
CA ALA A 131 3.73 5.58 -20.14
C ALA A 131 3.64 6.81 -19.19
N GLY A 132 4.67 7.66 -19.18
CA GLY A 132 4.70 8.91 -18.40
C GLY A 132 3.78 10.00 -18.95
N SER A 133 3.70 10.17 -20.27
CA SER A 133 2.80 11.14 -20.90
C SER A 133 1.32 10.72 -20.81
N GLN A 134 1.06 9.41 -20.77
CA GLN A 134 -0.28 8.83 -20.55
C GLN A 134 -0.61 8.59 -19.07
N ALA A 135 -0.06 9.41 -18.17
CA ALA A 135 -0.32 9.31 -16.74
C ALA A 135 -1.81 9.54 -16.43
N SER A 136 -2.49 8.48 -15.96
CA SER A 136 -3.93 8.53 -15.64
C SER A 136 -4.14 9.15 -14.25
N PRO A 137 -4.97 10.21 -14.14
CA PRO A 137 -5.31 10.83 -12.85
C PRO A 137 -5.84 9.83 -11.83
N LEU A 138 -6.63 8.87 -12.29
CA LEU A 138 -7.25 7.86 -11.42
C LEU A 138 -6.22 6.83 -10.93
N THR A 139 -5.26 6.41 -11.76
CA THR A 139 -4.18 5.51 -11.33
C THR A 139 -3.30 6.18 -10.27
N LEU A 140 -2.91 7.43 -10.49
CA LEU A 140 -2.11 8.19 -9.53
C LEU A 140 -2.89 8.52 -8.26
N GLY A 141 -4.21 8.73 -8.37
CA GLY A 141 -5.10 8.86 -7.21
C GLY A 141 -5.16 7.60 -6.34
N ILE A 142 -5.35 6.42 -6.94
CA ILE A 142 -5.32 5.15 -6.17
C ILE A 142 -3.94 4.92 -5.56
N ALA A 143 -2.86 5.22 -6.31
CA ALA A 143 -1.49 5.11 -5.80
C ALA A 143 -1.27 6.04 -4.58
N ALA A 144 -1.72 7.30 -4.68
CA ALA A 144 -1.68 8.26 -3.58
C ALA A 144 -2.47 7.77 -2.37
N ALA A 145 -3.69 7.28 -2.57
CA ALA A 145 -4.50 6.72 -1.50
C ALA A 145 -3.76 5.58 -0.77
N LEU A 146 -3.13 4.69 -1.52
CA LEU A 146 -2.44 3.53 -0.98
C LEU A 146 -1.16 3.90 -0.22
N VAL A 147 -0.37 4.83 -0.76
CA VAL A 147 0.85 5.33 -0.11
C VAL A 147 0.51 6.06 1.18
N LEU A 148 -0.44 7.00 1.15
CA LEU A 148 -0.83 7.78 2.31
C LEU A 148 -1.52 6.94 3.38
N TYR A 149 -2.40 6.01 2.97
CA TYR A 149 -2.94 4.99 3.85
C TYR A 149 -1.82 4.24 4.58
N SER A 150 -0.82 3.77 3.83
CA SER A 150 0.28 2.97 4.38
C SER A 150 1.15 3.78 5.34
N LEU A 151 1.42 5.05 5.02
CA LEU A 151 2.18 5.95 5.90
C LEU A 151 1.44 6.22 7.21
N VAL A 152 0.16 6.57 7.14
CA VAL A 152 -0.67 6.81 8.33
C VAL A 152 -0.75 5.55 9.20
N HIS A 153 -0.98 4.39 8.57
CA HIS A 153 -1.04 3.13 9.30
C HIS A 153 0.29 2.80 10.00
N VAL A 154 1.41 2.83 9.27
CA VAL A 154 2.73 2.53 9.85
C VAL A 154 3.11 3.53 10.94
N GLY A 155 2.90 4.83 10.70
CA GLY A 155 3.19 5.88 11.67
C GLY A 155 2.34 5.75 12.94
N GLY A 156 1.04 5.49 12.80
CA GLY A 156 0.14 5.35 13.94
C GLY A 156 0.43 4.10 14.79
N VAL A 157 0.79 2.98 14.17
CA VAL A 157 1.23 1.78 14.90
C VAL A 157 2.52 2.05 15.65
N TRP A 158 3.48 2.71 15.00
CA TRP A 158 4.75 3.06 15.63
C TRP A 158 4.54 3.98 16.84
N TRP A 159 3.65 4.98 16.72
CA TRP A 159 3.28 5.87 17.81
C TRP A 159 2.65 5.12 18.99
N ARG A 160 1.68 4.22 18.73
CA ARG A 160 1.04 3.41 19.79
C ARG A 160 2.02 2.50 20.51
N LEU A 161 2.89 1.82 19.76
CA LEU A 161 3.92 0.96 20.35
C LEU A 161 4.93 1.76 21.19
N ARG A 162 5.26 2.98 20.76
CA ARG A 162 6.11 3.89 21.56
C ARG A 162 5.42 4.29 22.87
N GLN A 163 4.13 4.61 22.83
CA GLN A 163 3.36 4.93 24.05
C GLN A 163 3.30 3.75 25.02
N LEU A 164 3.02 2.55 24.52
CA LEU A 164 2.98 1.34 25.35
C LEU A 164 4.36 1.02 25.97
N ARG A 165 5.45 1.20 25.22
CA ARG A 165 6.82 1.07 25.75
C ARG A 165 7.09 2.04 26.90
N LEU A 166 6.68 3.31 26.75
CA LEU A 166 6.88 4.33 27.77
C LEU A 166 6.05 4.04 29.03
N GLN A 167 4.83 3.55 28.87
CA GLN A 167 3.97 3.13 29.97
C GLN A 167 4.56 1.94 30.72
N ALA A 168 5.00 0.89 30.00
CA ALA A 168 5.64 -0.28 30.61
C ALA A 168 6.92 0.07 31.38
N ALA A 169 7.72 1.02 30.87
CA ALA A 169 8.91 1.51 31.55
C ALA A 169 8.56 2.30 32.82
N ALA A 170 7.51 3.14 32.79
CA ALA A 170 7.07 3.90 33.96
C ALA A 170 6.56 2.98 35.08
N SER A 171 5.81 1.93 34.74
CA SER A 171 5.31 0.94 35.72
C SER A 171 6.38 0.01 36.28
N ALA A 172 7.57 -0.05 35.70
CA ALA A 172 8.70 -0.84 36.21
C ALA A 172 9.61 -0.05 37.18
N VAL A 173 9.41 1.27 37.27
CA VAL A 173 10.20 2.18 38.12
C VAL A 173 9.44 2.52 39.43
N MET A 174 8.13 2.29 39.48
CA MET A 174 7.32 2.30 40.70
C MET A 174 7.35 0.94 41.40
#